data_AF-A0A7K2E684-F1
#
_entry.id   AF-A0A7K2E684-F1
#
_cell.length_a   1.000
_cell.length_b   1.000
_cell.length_c   1.000
_cell.angle_alpha   90.00
_cell.angle_beta   90.00
_cell.angle_gamma   90.00
#
_symmetry.space_group_name_H-M   'P 1'
#
loop_
_entity.id
_entity.type
_entity.pdbx_description
1 polymer ?
#
loop_
_entity_poly.entity_id
_entity_poly.type
_entity_poly.pdbx_seq_one_letter_code
_entity_poly.pdbx_strand_id
1 'polypeptide(L)'
;MTFYEIDLPKELDDEHVQAISAHAGRLDAARERQDLSDIVGCSKELAESIARIVLVIRGRVLSDSSDYGSIITAAHKAIERQPGEGLASSDETVRRIAQSAKGLVKDLGQLRNDVGTGHGRATLPKAVEEHARISADATVVWARWMLRRLPSFLLSDVHELIKRLGGRSFYKGDLTTRLEAVNLPHLATDDAHALGAAIGRRTVRQTFTVRTEGVDPAIAFPERYPASYRAGLVHGLLINEQGNLCTRPWAVHLVIDLLMVDDQLEALLGKIAPLIASSGWLAPYGSPTPTFNEVAAAASSTTSRLPANAREPWEQAWKR
;
A
#
# COMPACT_ATOMS: atom_id res chain seq x y z
N MET A 1 -27.54 16.73 -9.87
CA MET A 1 -27.64 16.13 -8.52
C MET A 1 -27.07 14.73 -8.63
N THR A 2 -25.87 14.48 -8.11
CA THR A 2 -25.24 13.15 -8.11
C THR A 2 -26.04 12.24 -7.19
N PHE A 3 -26.77 11.29 -7.79
CA PHE A 3 -27.76 10.49 -7.05
C PHE A 3 -27.13 9.37 -6.21
N TYR A 4 -25.84 9.07 -6.40
CA TYR A 4 -25.10 8.13 -5.58
C TYR A 4 -23.69 8.65 -5.27
N GLU A 5 -23.50 9.21 -4.09
CA GLU A 5 -22.16 9.42 -3.56
C GLU A 5 -21.52 8.06 -3.26
N ILE A 6 -20.50 7.72 -4.04
CA ILE A 6 -19.58 6.63 -3.71
C ILE A 6 -18.39 7.28 -3.02
N ASP A 7 -18.30 7.12 -1.71
CA ASP A 7 -17.17 7.61 -0.93
C ASP A 7 -15.92 6.79 -1.29
N LEU A 8 -14.93 7.45 -1.89
CA LEU A 8 -13.66 6.82 -2.24
C LEU A 8 -12.70 6.89 -1.04
N PRO A 9 -12.11 5.75 -0.63
CA PRO A 9 -11.04 5.75 0.37
C PRO A 9 -9.89 6.67 0.00
N LYS A 10 -9.45 7.50 0.95
CA LYS A 10 -8.25 8.35 0.78
C LYS A 10 -6.97 7.53 0.61
N GLU A 11 -6.99 6.26 1.01
CA GLU A 11 -5.87 5.35 0.92
C GLU A 11 -5.66 4.78 -0.49
N LEU A 12 -6.67 4.87 -1.36
CA LEU A 12 -6.56 4.41 -2.75
C LEU A 12 -5.53 5.21 -3.53
N ASP A 13 -4.84 4.52 -4.44
CA ASP A 13 -3.96 5.15 -5.42
C ASP A 13 -4.76 6.00 -6.43
N ASP A 14 -4.16 7.09 -6.92
CA ASP A 14 -4.80 8.03 -7.86
C ASP A 14 -5.36 7.34 -9.11
N GLU A 15 -4.66 6.33 -9.63
CA GLU A 15 -5.08 5.56 -10.80
C GLU A 15 -6.38 4.78 -10.51
N HIS A 16 -6.50 4.19 -9.32
CA HIS A 16 -7.71 3.49 -8.89
C HIS A 16 -8.86 4.47 -8.65
N VAL A 17 -8.58 5.64 -8.05
CA VAL A 17 -9.55 6.72 -7.90
C VAL A 17 -10.07 7.16 -9.27
N GLN A 18 -9.18 7.44 -10.22
CA GLN A 18 -9.53 7.84 -11.59
C GLN A 18 -10.38 6.78 -12.30
N ALA A 19 -10.01 5.49 -12.18
CA ALA A 19 -10.78 4.40 -12.79
C ALA A 19 -12.21 4.33 -12.23
N ILE A 20 -12.38 4.38 -10.91
CA ILE A 20 -13.72 4.34 -10.29
C ILE A 20 -14.52 5.59 -10.67
N SER A 21 -13.92 6.78 -10.57
CA SER A 21 -14.57 8.04 -10.93
C SER A 21 -14.99 8.08 -12.40
N ALA A 22 -14.17 7.54 -13.31
CA ALA A 22 -14.52 7.47 -14.73
C ALA A 22 -15.76 6.59 -14.99
N HIS A 23 -15.84 5.41 -14.36
CA HIS A 23 -17.01 4.54 -14.52
C HIS A 23 -18.25 5.08 -13.81
N ALA A 24 -18.09 5.70 -12.63
CA ALA A 24 -19.19 6.38 -11.94
C ALA A 24 -19.73 7.56 -12.79
N GLY A 25 -18.84 8.36 -13.39
CA GLY A 25 -19.23 9.45 -14.28
C GLY A 25 -19.94 8.98 -15.55
N ARG A 26 -19.57 7.81 -16.10
CA ARG A 26 -20.31 7.20 -17.23
C ARG A 26 -21.72 6.79 -16.84
N LEU A 27 -21.89 6.19 -15.65
CA LEU A 27 -23.20 5.84 -15.11
C LEU A 27 -24.07 7.09 -14.91
N ASP A 28 -23.52 8.16 -14.35
CA ASP A 28 -24.25 9.42 -14.18
C ASP A 28 -24.64 10.03 -15.54
N ALA A 29 -23.72 10.06 -16.51
CA ALA A 29 -24.02 10.55 -17.85
C ALA A 29 -25.10 9.73 -18.57
N ALA A 30 -25.13 8.40 -18.40
CA ALA A 30 -26.19 7.54 -18.95
C ALA A 30 -27.56 7.88 -18.34
N ARG A 31 -27.59 8.22 -17.05
CA ARG A 31 -28.81 8.64 -16.35
C ARG A 31 -29.30 10.00 -16.79
N GLU A 32 -28.40 10.96 -16.98
CA GLU A 32 -28.74 12.29 -17.50
C GLU A 32 -29.39 12.20 -18.88
N ARG A 33 -28.92 11.28 -19.72
CA ARG A 33 -29.52 10.97 -21.03
C ARG A 33 -30.79 10.11 -20.94
N GLN A 34 -31.14 9.61 -19.76
CA GLN A 34 -32.21 8.63 -19.54
C GLN A 34 -32.07 7.38 -20.43
N ASP A 35 -30.83 6.97 -20.73
CA ASP A 35 -30.57 5.77 -21.53
C ASP A 35 -30.61 4.53 -20.63
N LEU A 36 -31.78 3.91 -20.57
CA LEU A 36 -32.05 2.77 -19.69
C LEU A 36 -31.13 1.57 -19.94
N SER A 37 -30.78 1.31 -21.19
CA SER A 37 -29.91 0.17 -21.54
C SER A 37 -28.46 0.45 -21.14
N ASP A 38 -28.03 1.71 -21.30
CA ASP A 38 -26.69 2.15 -20.94
C ASP A 38 -26.49 2.24 -19.42
N ILE A 39 -27.55 2.60 -18.67
CA ILE A 39 -27.51 2.54 -17.19
C ILE A 39 -27.19 1.13 -16.70
N VAL A 40 -27.82 0.10 -17.29
CA VAL A 40 -27.54 -1.31 -16.96
C VAL A 40 -26.09 -1.69 -17.31
N GLY A 41 -25.61 -1.25 -18.48
CA GLY A 41 -24.22 -1.46 -18.91
C GLY A 41 -23.19 -0.82 -17.98
N CYS A 42 -23.32 0.49 -17.74
CA CYS A 42 -22.44 1.25 -16.86
C CYS A 42 -22.45 0.75 -15.40
N SER A 43 -23.60 0.28 -14.91
CA SER A 43 -23.72 -0.35 -13.59
C SER A 43 -22.81 -1.58 -13.47
N LYS A 44 -22.89 -2.48 -14.46
CA LYS A 44 -22.04 -3.67 -14.54
C LYS A 44 -20.54 -3.31 -14.66
N GLU A 45 -20.20 -2.33 -15.50
CA GLU A 45 -18.81 -1.88 -15.67
C GLU A 45 -18.22 -1.29 -14.39
N LEU A 46 -18.98 -0.45 -13.67
CA LEU A 46 -18.55 0.13 -12.40
C LEU A 46 -18.30 -0.96 -11.35
N ALA A 47 -19.22 -1.91 -11.20
CA ALA A 47 -19.04 -3.05 -10.31
C ALA A 47 -17.81 -3.89 -10.69
N GLU A 48 -17.60 -4.15 -11.98
CA GLU A 48 -16.44 -4.91 -12.46
C GLU A 48 -15.12 -4.17 -12.19
N SER A 49 -15.07 -2.85 -12.43
CA SER A 49 -13.90 -2.02 -12.17
C SER A 49 -13.49 -2.07 -10.70
N ILE A 50 -14.45 -1.86 -9.78
CA ILE A 50 -14.21 -1.97 -8.33
C ILE A 50 -13.72 -3.36 -7.95
N ALA A 51 -14.33 -4.42 -8.51
CA ALA A 51 -13.93 -5.80 -8.26
C ALA A 51 -12.48 -6.07 -8.69
N ARG A 52 -12.09 -5.60 -9.88
CA ARG A 52 -10.74 -5.75 -10.42
C ARG A 52 -9.72 -4.99 -9.58
N ILE A 53 -10.03 -3.75 -9.19
CA ILE A 53 -9.17 -2.94 -8.30
C ILE A 53 -8.93 -3.68 -6.97
N VAL A 54 -9.99 -4.22 -6.36
CA VAL A 54 -9.87 -5.00 -5.13
C VAL A 54 -8.97 -6.21 -5.33
N LEU A 55 -9.13 -6.94 -6.43
CA LEU A 55 -8.28 -8.12 -6.71
C LEU A 55 -6.81 -7.75 -6.94
N VAL A 56 -6.54 -6.68 -7.68
CA VAL A 56 -5.18 -6.15 -7.90
C VAL A 56 -4.54 -5.75 -6.57
N ILE A 57 -5.25 -4.97 -5.75
CA ILE A 57 -4.80 -4.57 -4.41
C ILE A 57 -4.51 -5.80 -3.54
N ARG A 58 -5.31 -6.86 -3.66
CA ARG A 58 -5.13 -8.13 -2.95
C ARG A 58 -4.06 -9.04 -3.56
N GLY A 59 -3.24 -8.53 -4.50
CA GLY A 59 -2.14 -9.25 -5.12
C GLY A 59 -2.57 -10.40 -6.04
N ARG A 60 -3.82 -10.39 -6.54
CA ARG A 60 -4.34 -11.43 -7.42
C ARG A 60 -4.01 -11.10 -8.88
N VAL A 61 -3.47 -12.07 -9.60
CA VAL A 61 -3.32 -11.99 -11.05
C VAL A 61 -4.69 -12.20 -11.70
N LEU A 62 -5.11 -11.22 -12.48
CA LEU A 62 -6.35 -11.28 -13.25
C LEU A 62 -6.05 -11.86 -14.64
N SER A 63 -6.84 -12.84 -15.07
CA SER A 63 -6.90 -13.21 -16.47
C SER A 63 -7.93 -12.32 -17.17
N ASP A 64 -7.60 -11.81 -18.36
CA ASP A 64 -8.55 -11.08 -19.21
C ASP A 64 -9.70 -11.98 -19.67
N SER A 65 -9.54 -13.30 -19.62
CA SER A 65 -10.60 -14.27 -19.93
C SER A 65 -11.56 -14.56 -18.77
N SER A 66 -11.38 -13.93 -17.61
CA SER A 66 -12.22 -14.21 -16.43
C SER A 66 -13.64 -13.71 -16.66
N ASP A 67 -14.64 -14.57 -16.46
CA ASP A 67 -16.04 -14.15 -16.58
C ASP A 67 -16.42 -13.20 -15.44
N TYR A 68 -17.36 -12.30 -15.72
CA TYR A 68 -17.83 -11.28 -14.77
C TYR A 68 -18.22 -11.86 -13.41
N GLY A 69 -18.97 -12.97 -13.39
CA GLY A 69 -19.45 -13.57 -12.15
C GLY A 69 -18.31 -14.12 -11.28
N SER A 70 -17.27 -14.68 -11.91
CA SER A 70 -16.06 -15.13 -11.21
C SER A 70 -15.30 -13.96 -10.58
N ILE A 71 -15.17 -12.84 -11.30
CA ILE A 71 -14.49 -11.63 -10.82
C ILE A 71 -15.21 -11.06 -9.59
N ILE A 72 -16.54 -10.88 -9.66
CA ILE A 72 -17.36 -10.39 -8.53
C ILE A 72 -17.21 -11.34 -7.32
N THR A 73 -17.27 -12.64 -7.55
CA THR A 73 -17.15 -13.64 -6.47
C THR A 73 -15.77 -13.61 -5.82
N ALA A 74 -14.71 -13.53 -6.62
CA ALA A 74 -13.34 -13.49 -6.13
C ALA A 74 -13.08 -12.21 -5.32
N ALA A 75 -13.49 -11.06 -5.83
CA ALA A 75 -13.32 -9.78 -5.15
C ALA A 75 -14.06 -9.76 -3.79
N HIS A 76 -15.31 -10.21 -3.77
CA HIS A 76 -16.09 -10.28 -2.52
C HIS A 76 -15.43 -11.19 -1.49
N LYS A 77 -14.99 -12.39 -1.91
CA LYS A 77 -14.29 -13.34 -1.03
C LYS A 77 -12.98 -12.77 -0.48
N ALA A 78 -12.30 -11.91 -1.24
CA ALA A 78 -11.03 -11.34 -0.83
C ALA A 78 -11.15 -10.35 0.33
N ILE A 79 -12.34 -9.77 0.56
CA ILE A 79 -12.55 -8.76 1.61
C ILE A 79 -13.65 -9.11 2.64
N GLU A 80 -14.44 -10.16 2.42
CA GLU A 80 -15.62 -10.49 3.26
C GLU A 80 -15.27 -10.73 4.74
N ARG A 81 -14.08 -11.23 5.04
CA ARG A 81 -13.61 -11.57 6.39
C ARG A 81 -12.56 -10.61 6.92
N GLN A 82 -12.36 -9.50 6.24
CA GLN A 82 -11.27 -8.61 6.55
C GLN A 82 -11.48 -7.94 7.92
N PRO A 83 -10.54 -8.05 8.86
CA PRO A 83 -10.62 -7.33 10.11
C PRO A 83 -10.43 -5.82 9.87
N GLY A 84 -10.99 -5.01 10.76
CA GLY A 84 -10.85 -3.55 10.73
C GLY A 84 -11.70 -2.89 11.79
N GLU A 85 -11.21 -1.77 12.32
CA GLU A 85 -11.98 -0.96 13.26
C GLU A 85 -13.31 -0.52 12.63
N GLY A 86 -14.41 -0.63 13.40
CA GLY A 86 -15.75 -0.32 12.91
C GLY A 86 -16.33 -1.33 11.91
N LEU A 87 -15.62 -2.41 11.57
CA LEU A 87 -16.13 -3.47 10.70
C LEU A 87 -16.72 -4.62 11.51
N ALA A 88 -18.01 -4.91 11.26
CA ALA A 88 -18.71 -6.07 11.79
C ALA A 88 -18.34 -7.36 11.03
N SER A 89 -17.06 -7.73 10.99
CA SER A 89 -16.56 -8.83 10.17
C SER A 89 -16.88 -10.22 10.71
N SER A 90 -17.24 -10.34 12.00
CA SER A 90 -17.73 -11.57 12.63
C SER A 90 -19.26 -11.64 12.73
N ASP A 91 -19.98 -10.58 12.33
CA ASP A 91 -21.44 -10.55 12.39
C ASP A 91 -22.06 -11.31 11.21
N GLU A 92 -22.75 -12.40 11.53
CA GLU A 92 -23.36 -13.29 10.54
C GLU A 92 -24.53 -12.63 9.78
N THR A 93 -25.25 -11.70 10.40
CA THR A 93 -26.35 -10.96 9.76
C THR A 93 -25.80 -9.98 8.73
N VAL A 94 -24.78 -9.21 9.11
CA VAL A 94 -24.09 -8.30 8.17
C VAL A 94 -23.49 -9.08 7.01
N ARG A 95 -22.89 -10.25 7.28
CA ARG A 95 -22.34 -11.13 6.24
C ARG A 95 -23.41 -11.60 5.27
N ARG A 96 -24.57 -12.05 5.77
CA ARG A 96 -25.69 -12.50 4.93
C ARG A 96 -26.20 -11.39 4.02
N ILE A 97 -26.36 -10.17 4.53
CA ILE A 97 -26.75 -9.00 3.74
C ILE A 97 -25.72 -8.72 2.63
N ALA A 98 -24.43 -8.78 2.96
CA ALA A 98 -23.36 -8.61 1.97
C ALA A 98 -23.37 -9.70 0.90
N GLN A 99 -23.65 -10.95 1.26
CA GLN A 99 -23.80 -12.05 0.29
C GLN A 99 -25.00 -11.83 -0.63
N SER A 100 -26.12 -11.30 -0.12
CA SER A 100 -27.25 -10.89 -0.95
C SER A 100 -26.88 -9.76 -1.91
N ALA A 101 -26.16 -8.74 -1.45
CA ALA A 101 -25.67 -7.65 -2.31
C ALA A 101 -24.74 -8.18 -3.42
N LYS A 102 -23.87 -9.14 -3.12
CA LYS A 102 -23.05 -9.84 -4.13
C LYS A 102 -23.92 -10.58 -5.16
N GLY A 103 -25.00 -11.22 -4.73
CA GLY A 103 -25.98 -11.86 -5.61
C GLY A 103 -26.58 -10.86 -6.61
N LEU A 104 -27.11 -9.75 -6.10
CA LEU A 104 -27.68 -8.68 -6.93
C LEU A 104 -26.72 -8.18 -8.01
N VAL A 105 -25.46 -7.91 -7.63
CA VAL A 105 -24.45 -7.44 -8.58
C VAL A 105 -24.04 -8.52 -9.59
N LYS A 106 -23.94 -9.79 -9.17
CA LYS A 106 -23.63 -10.90 -10.08
C LYS A 106 -24.69 -11.04 -11.18
N ASP A 107 -25.96 -10.83 -10.84
CA ASP A 107 -27.08 -10.94 -11.78
C ASP A 107 -27.09 -9.82 -12.83
N LEU A 108 -26.36 -8.72 -12.61
CA LEU A 108 -26.17 -7.66 -13.63
C LEU A 108 -25.51 -8.18 -14.90
N GLY A 109 -24.70 -9.22 -14.82
CA GLY A 109 -24.11 -9.83 -16.02
C GLY A 109 -25.18 -10.36 -16.97
N GLN A 110 -26.16 -11.09 -16.42
CA GLN A 110 -27.29 -11.61 -17.19
C GLN A 110 -28.23 -10.49 -17.62
N LEU A 111 -28.58 -9.58 -16.70
CA LEU A 111 -29.48 -8.46 -17.01
C LEU A 111 -28.90 -7.56 -18.12
N ARG A 112 -27.60 -7.28 -18.11
CA ARG A 112 -26.92 -6.56 -19.20
C ARG A 112 -27.01 -7.32 -20.51
N ASN A 113 -26.84 -8.64 -20.50
CA ASN A 113 -26.97 -9.46 -21.70
C ASN A 113 -28.41 -9.48 -22.24
N ASP A 114 -29.42 -9.33 -21.39
CA ASP A 114 -30.81 -9.31 -21.82
C ASP A 114 -31.24 -7.93 -22.32
N VAL A 115 -30.96 -6.87 -21.56
CA VAL A 115 -31.52 -5.53 -21.80
C VAL A 115 -30.51 -4.39 -21.85
N GLY A 116 -29.22 -4.64 -21.62
CA GLY A 116 -28.19 -3.60 -21.61
C GLY A 116 -27.45 -3.39 -22.93
N THR A 117 -26.55 -2.40 -22.95
CA THR A 117 -25.62 -2.11 -24.05
C THR A 117 -24.60 -3.25 -24.18
N GLY A 118 -24.82 -4.11 -25.19
CA GLY A 118 -24.07 -5.34 -25.46
C GLY A 118 -23.01 -5.20 -26.55
N HIS A 119 -22.47 -6.33 -27.02
CA HIS A 119 -21.85 -6.37 -28.36
C HIS A 119 -22.96 -6.07 -29.36
N GLY A 120 -22.78 -5.06 -30.22
CA GLY A 120 -23.81 -4.47 -31.09
C GLY A 120 -24.87 -5.47 -31.56
N ARG A 121 -26.14 -5.18 -31.26
CA ARG A 121 -27.26 -6.10 -31.50
C ARG A 121 -28.00 -5.72 -32.77
N ALA A 122 -28.56 -6.73 -33.45
CA ALA A 122 -29.44 -6.52 -34.60
C ALA A 122 -30.75 -5.77 -34.25
N THR A 123 -31.14 -5.78 -32.97
CA THR A 123 -32.31 -5.07 -32.44
C THR A 123 -31.95 -4.31 -31.17
N LEU A 124 -32.53 -3.12 -30.99
CA LEU A 124 -32.37 -2.36 -29.75
C LEU A 124 -32.96 -3.15 -28.56
N PRO A 125 -32.22 -3.27 -27.45
CA PRO A 125 -32.76 -3.85 -26.23
C PRO A 125 -33.96 -3.04 -25.70
N LYS A 126 -34.97 -3.73 -25.18
CA LYS A 126 -36.14 -3.08 -24.55
C LYS A 126 -35.95 -3.01 -23.03
N ALA A 127 -35.03 -2.15 -22.59
CA ALA A 127 -34.91 -1.84 -21.17
C ALA A 127 -36.13 -1.04 -20.69
N VAL A 128 -36.58 -1.32 -19.46
CA VAL A 128 -37.60 -0.52 -18.76
C VAL A 128 -36.98 0.12 -17.53
N GLU A 129 -37.66 1.10 -16.96
CA GLU A 129 -37.17 1.90 -15.83
C GLU A 129 -36.72 1.03 -14.64
N GLU A 130 -37.45 -0.05 -14.37
CA GLU A 130 -37.11 -0.99 -13.29
C GLU A 130 -35.75 -1.66 -13.50
N HIS A 131 -35.41 -2.07 -14.73
CA HIS A 131 -34.11 -2.65 -15.04
C HIS A 131 -32.98 -1.67 -14.74
N ALA A 132 -33.15 -0.40 -15.13
CA ALA A 132 -32.15 0.63 -14.93
C ALA A 132 -31.97 0.96 -13.44
N ARG A 133 -33.08 1.14 -12.70
CA ARG A 133 -33.05 1.47 -11.26
C ARG A 133 -32.41 0.38 -10.43
N ILE A 134 -32.88 -0.87 -10.57
CA ILE A 134 -32.36 -1.97 -9.76
C ILE A 134 -30.88 -2.22 -10.03
N SER A 135 -30.42 -2.01 -11.27
CA SER A 135 -29.01 -2.16 -11.65
C SER A 135 -28.12 -1.15 -10.93
N ALA A 136 -28.54 0.12 -10.93
CA ALA A 136 -27.81 1.19 -10.28
C ALA A 136 -27.80 1.01 -8.75
N ASP A 137 -28.96 0.69 -8.15
CA ASP A 137 -29.09 0.46 -6.71
C ASP A 137 -28.23 -0.72 -6.23
N ALA A 138 -28.30 -1.85 -6.94
CA ALA A 138 -27.49 -3.04 -6.64
C ALA A 138 -25.99 -2.72 -6.67
N THR A 139 -25.56 -2.02 -7.72
CA THR A 139 -24.16 -1.62 -7.89
C THR A 139 -23.69 -0.74 -6.75
N VAL A 140 -24.47 0.27 -6.36
CA VAL A 140 -24.07 1.24 -5.34
C VAL A 140 -24.02 0.62 -3.95
N VAL A 141 -25.00 -0.22 -3.60
CA VAL A 141 -25.01 -0.92 -2.30
C VAL A 141 -23.76 -1.77 -2.15
N TRP A 142 -23.42 -2.56 -3.18
CA TRP A 142 -22.25 -3.42 -3.16
C TRP A 142 -20.94 -2.63 -3.22
N ALA A 143 -20.86 -1.62 -4.08
CA ALA A 143 -19.69 -0.73 -4.21
C ALA A 143 -19.35 -0.05 -2.88
N ARG A 144 -20.35 0.55 -2.21
CA ARG A 144 -20.17 1.17 -0.89
C ARG A 144 -19.70 0.17 0.16
N TRP A 145 -20.21 -1.06 0.13
CA TRP A 145 -19.77 -2.10 1.05
C TRP A 145 -18.32 -2.52 0.78
N MET A 146 -17.93 -2.69 -0.49
CA MET A 146 -16.56 -3.04 -0.89
C MET A 146 -15.57 -1.95 -0.48
N LEU A 147 -15.85 -0.70 -0.88
CA LEU A 147 -14.94 0.43 -0.69
C LEU A 147 -14.78 0.81 0.78
N ARG A 148 -15.82 0.69 1.61
CA ARG A 148 -15.72 0.94 3.07
C ARG A 148 -14.75 -0.02 3.77
N ARG A 149 -14.60 -1.24 3.26
CA ARG A 149 -13.73 -2.26 3.86
C ARG A 149 -12.29 -2.18 3.38
N LEU A 150 -12.07 -1.63 2.19
CA LEU A 150 -10.75 -1.55 1.56
C LEU A 150 -9.69 -0.78 2.39
N PRO A 151 -9.99 0.35 3.07
CA PRO A 151 -9.02 1.06 3.89
C PRO A 151 -8.32 0.18 4.93
N SER A 152 -9.07 -0.67 5.64
CA SER A 152 -8.47 -1.49 6.70
C SER A 152 -7.44 -2.47 6.16
N PHE A 153 -7.51 -2.85 4.87
CA PHE A 153 -6.53 -3.72 4.23
C PHE A 153 -5.33 -2.90 3.78
N LEU A 154 -5.59 -1.80 3.07
CA LEU A 154 -4.54 -0.90 2.59
C LEU A 154 -3.69 -0.32 3.73
N LEU A 155 -4.25 -0.24 4.95
CA LEU A 155 -3.54 0.18 6.15
C LEU A 155 -2.76 -0.95 6.83
N SER A 156 -3.29 -2.18 6.84
CA SER A 156 -2.71 -3.32 7.57
C SER A 156 -1.80 -4.21 6.74
N ASP A 157 -1.75 -4.03 5.41
CA ASP A 157 -0.87 -4.80 4.53
C ASP A 157 0.53 -4.16 4.47
N VAL A 158 1.53 -4.92 4.95
CA VAL A 158 2.93 -4.49 4.97
C VAL A 158 3.52 -4.30 3.56
N HIS A 159 3.14 -5.13 2.59
CA HIS A 159 3.68 -5.04 1.23
C HIS A 159 3.14 -3.81 0.52
N GLU A 160 1.87 -3.46 0.76
CA GLU A 160 1.31 -2.21 0.26
C GLU A 160 1.98 -0.99 0.92
N LEU A 161 2.26 -1.04 2.23
CA LEU A 161 3.02 0.01 2.90
C LEU A 161 4.42 0.18 2.30
N ILE A 162 5.15 -0.92 2.08
CA ILE A 162 6.47 -0.92 1.43
C ILE A 162 6.39 -0.32 0.03
N LYS A 163 5.41 -0.72 -0.78
CA LYS A 163 5.19 -0.18 -2.13
C LYS A 163 4.97 1.34 -2.08
N ARG A 164 4.12 1.84 -1.16
CA ARG A 164 3.86 3.28 -1.01
C ARG A 164 5.11 4.06 -0.60
N LEU A 165 5.96 3.51 0.27
CA LEU A 165 7.24 4.12 0.66
C LEU A 165 8.18 4.35 -0.54
N GLY A 166 8.00 3.61 -1.64
CA GLY A 166 8.77 3.75 -2.87
C GLY A 166 8.56 5.07 -3.62
N GLY A 167 7.42 5.75 -3.47
CA GLY A 167 7.14 6.95 -4.27
C GLY A 167 6.01 7.88 -3.81
N ARG A 168 5.21 7.51 -2.80
CA ARG A 168 4.09 8.33 -2.33
C ARG A 168 4.50 9.33 -1.24
N SER A 169 3.76 10.43 -1.15
CA SER A 169 3.89 11.41 -0.08
C SER A 169 3.27 10.88 1.22
N PHE A 170 3.88 11.23 2.35
CA PHE A 170 3.37 10.94 3.69
C PHE A 170 3.15 12.27 4.42
N TYR A 171 1.96 12.46 4.95
CA TYR A 171 1.61 13.58 5.82
C TYR A 171 1.77 13.17 7.28
N LYS A 172 1.78 14.16 8.16
CA LYS A 172 1.96 13.96 9.59
C LYS A 172 0.90 12.98 10.14
N GLY A 173 1.35 11.93 10.79
CA GLY A 173 0.54 10.86 11.39
C GLY A 173 0.28 9.67 10.47
N ASP A 174 0.49 9.81 9.16
CA ASP A 174 0.15 8.76 8.19
C ASP A 174 0.99 7.49 8.40
N LEU A 175 2.30 7.65 8.63
CA LEU A 175 3.18 6.50 8.81
C LEU A 175 2.92 5.85 10.17
N THR A 176 2.75 6.64 11.23
CA THR A 176 2.41 6.12 12.56
C THR A 176 1.16 5.25 12.54
N THR A 177 0.05 5.75 11.98
CA THR A 177 -1.21 4.97 11.86
C THR A 177 -1.02 3.68 11.09
N ARG A 178 -0.15 3.67 10.07
CA ARG A 178 0.14 2.48 9.26
C ARG A 178 1.02 1.47 10.01
N LEU A 179 2.02 1.93 10.76
CA LEU A 179 2.86 1.05 11.59
C LEU A 179 2.05 0.36 12.70
N GLU A 180 1.07 1.07 13.27
CA GLU A 180 0.10 0.49 14.20
C GLU A 180 -0.80 -0.53 13.52
N ALA A 181 -1.33 -0.21 12.33
CA ALA A 181 -2.25 -1.08 11.60
C ALA A 181 -1.62 -2.38 11.08
N VAL A 182 -0.34 -2.36 10.67
CA VAL A 182 0.40 -3.59 10.30
C VAL A 182 0.82 -4.43 11.52
N ASN A 183 0.53 -3.95 12.75
CA ASN A 183 0.92 -4.57 14.01
C ASN A 183 2.42 -4.89 14.03
N LEU A 184 3.25 -3.87 13.79
CA LEU A 184 4.71 -3.99 13.66
C LEU A 184 5.36 -4.89 14.74
N PRO A 185 5.01 -4.82 16.04
CA PRO A 185 5.62 -5.67 17.07
C PRO A 185 5.44 -7.19 16.84
N HIS A 186 4.42 -7.60 16.10
CA HIS A 186 4.10 -9.02 15.84
C HIS A 186 4.29 -9.40 14.36
N LEU A 187 4.86 -8.52 13.57
CA LEU A 187 5.12 -8.76 12.15
C LEU A 187 6.23 -9.81 11.98
N ALA A 188 6.16 -10.63 10.93
CA ALA A 188 7.19 -11.63 10.63
C ALA A 188 8.57 -10.96 10.49
N THR A 189 9.63 -11.66 10.90
CA THR A 189 10.99 -11.09 10.96
C THR A 189 11.43 -10.50 9.62
N ASP A 190 11.19 -11.22 8.51
CA ASP A 190 11.57 -10.78 7.16
C ASP A 190 10.76 -9.56 6.70
N ASP A 191 9.45 -9.53 6.99
CA ASP A 191 8.57 -8.41 6.65
C ASP A 191 8.91 -7.15 7.45
N ALA A 192 9.18 -7.30 8.76
CA ALA A 192 9.64 -6.22 9.61
C ALA A 192 10.97 -5.64 9.12
N HIS A 193 11.92 -6.49 8.72
CA HIS A 193 13.18 -6.05 8.14
C HIS A 193 12.98 -5.34 6.79
N ALA A 194 12.16 -5.90 5.89
CA ALA A 194 11.84 -5.28 4.61
C ALA A 194 11.17 -3.90 4.78
N LEU A 195 10.25 -3.77 5.74
CA LEU A 195 9.60 -2.51 6.07
C LEU A 195 10.59 -1.48 6.61
N GLY A 196 11.45 -1.87 7.56
CA GLY A 196 12.52 -1.01 8.06
C GLY A 196 13.44 -0.54 6.94
N ALA A 197 13.84 -1.43 6.03
CA ALA A 197 14.68 -1.07 4.89
C ALA A 197 13.99 -0.06 3.95
N ALA A 198 12.70 -0.24 3.69
CA ALA A 198 11.93 0.69 2.87
C ALA A 198 11.84 2.10 3.52
N ILE A 199 11.60 2.16 4.84
CA ILE A 199 11.56 3.41 5.61
C ILE A 199 12.93 4.10 5.61
N GLY A 200 14.01 3.36 5.90
CA GLY A 200 15.37 3.90 5.88
C GLY A 200 15.74 4.51 4.52
N ARG A 201 15.44 3.81 3.41
CA ARG A 201 15.68 4.30 2.05
C ARG A 201 14.87 5.56 1.76
N ARG A 202 13.61 5.59 2.17
CA ARG A 202 12.72 6.75 1.99
C ARG A 202 13.21 7.95 2.80
N THR A 203 13.73 7.73 4.00
CA THR A 203 14.38 8.76 4.83
C THR A 203 15.58 9.37 4.12
N VAL A 204 16.49 8.57 3.53
CA VAL A 204 17.67 9.07 2.78
C VAL A 204 17.28 9.97 1.61
N ARG A 205 16.10 9.78 1.00
CA ARG A 205 15.52 10.66 -0.02
C ARG A 205 14.95 11.98 0.56
N GLN A 206 15.43 12.42 1.73
CA GLN A 206 15.08 13.67 2.42
C GLN A 206 13.59 13.80 2.80
N THR A 207 12.95 12.70 3.18
CA THR A 207 11.55 12.72 3.63
C THR A 207 11.47 12.85 5.15
N PHE A 208 11.37 14.09 5.65
CA PHE A 208 11.36 14.40 7.10
C PHE A 208 10.27 13.65 7.86
N THR A 209 9.03 13.63 7.37
CA THR A 209 7.90 12.93 8.03
C THR A 209 8.21 11.46 8.27
N VAL A 210 8.75 10.77 7.26
CA VAL A 210 9.05 9.32 7.34
C VAL A 210 10.18 9.06 8.35
N ARG A 211 11.18 9.95 8.43
CA ARG A 211 12.21 9.86 9.48
C ARG A 211 11.60 10.03 10.87
N THR A 212 10.84 11.10 11.08
CA THR A 212 10.30 11.46 12.39
C THR A 212 9.28 10.45 12.92
N GLU A 213 8.59 9.74 12.03
CA GLU A 213 7.59 8.75 12.42
C GLU A 213 8.12 7.31 12.38
N GLY A 214 9.15 7.01 11.59
CA GLY A 214 9.65 5.64 11.40
C GLY A 214 11.02 5.34 12.00
N VAL A 215 11.92 6.32 12.07
CA VAL A 215 13.32 6.13 12.50
C VAL A 215 13.55 6.70 13.89
N ASP A 216 13.24 7.99 14.10
CA ASP A 216 13.49 8.67 15.38
C ASP A 216 12.79 7.96 16.57
N PRO A 217 11.54 7.46 16.45
CA PRO A 217 10.90 6.71 17.52
C PRO A 217 11.54 5.35 17.81
N ALA A 218 12.13 4.70 16.80
CA ALA A 218 12.83 3.42 16.96
C ALA A 218 14.18 3.57 17.68
N ILE A 219 14.75 4.77 17.65
CA ILE A 219 15.92 5.16 18.46
C ILE A 219 15.48 5.51 19.88
N ALA A 220 14.41 6.30 20.03
CA ALA A 220 13.98 6.81 21.32
C ALA A 220 13.31 5.75 22.23
N PHE A 221 12.62 4.79 21.62
CA PHE A 221 11.83 3.76 22.32
C PHE A 221 12.09 2.37 21.70
N PRO A 222 13.35 1.89 21.70
CA PRO A 222 13.75 0.69 20.95
C PRO A 222 12.95 -0.56 21.33
N GLU A 223 12.45 -0.65 22.56
CA GLU A 223 11.63 -1.76 23.06
C GLU A 223 10.27 -1.90 22.34
N ARG A 224 9.76 -0.84 21.72
CA ARG A 224 8.50 -0.85 20.95
C ARG A 224 8.68 -1.34 19.52
N TYR A 225 9.93 -1.43 19.05
CA TYR A 225 10.26 -1.73 17.66
C TYR A 225 11.07 -3.02 17.58
N PRO A 226 10.65 -4.03 16.80
CA PRO A 226 11.40 -5.28 16.68
C PRO A 226 12.85 -5.07 16.24
N ALA A 227 13.77 -5.90 16.73
CA ALA A 227 15.18 -5.85 16.33
C ALA A 227 15.36 -6.02 14.80
N SER A 228 14.55 -6.86 14.16
CA SER A 228 14.56 -7.03 12.70
C SER A 228 14.15 -5.75 11.96
N TYR A 229 13.18 -5.00 12.47
CA TYR A 229 12.79 -3.70 11.92
C TYR A 229 13.93 -2.68 12.04
N ARG A 230 14.56 -2.57 13.21
CA ARG A 230 15.71 -1.66 13.42
C ARG A 230 16.92 -2.04 12.56
N ALA A 231 17.22 -3.33 12.42
CA ALA A 231 18.24 -3.82 11.48
C ALA A 231 17.89 -3.46 10.04
N GLY A 232 16.60 -3.56 9.67
CA GLY A 232 16.07 -3.08 8.40
C GLY A 232 16.31 -1.58 8.19
N LEU A 233 16.02 -0.74 9.21
CA LEU A 233 16.29 0.70 9.15
C LEU A 233 17.78 0.97 8.87
N VAL A 234 18.69 0.32 9.60
CA VAL A 234 20.15 0.44 9.37
C VAL A 234 20.50 0.07 7.93
N HIS A 235 19.98 -1.05 7.44
CA HIS A 235 20.19 -1.48 6.06
C HIS A 235 19.68 -0.45 5.05
N GLY A 236 18.46 0.06 5.22
CA GLY A 236 17.84 1.01 4.30
C GLY A 236 18.47 2.41 4.33
N LEU A 237 18.99 2.83 5.48
CA LEU A 237 19.72 4.10 5.62
C LEU A 237 21.07 4.07 4.90
N LEU A 238 21.61 2.89 4.61
CA LEU A 238 22.91 2.71 3.95
C LEU A 238 22.78 2.27 2.48
N ILE A 239 21.86 1.36 2.19
CA ILE A 239 21.82 0.60 0.93
C ILE A 239 20.51 0.85 0.19
N ASN A 240 20.61 1.18 -1.10
CA ASN A 240 19.43 1.36 -1.95
C ASN A 240 18.84 0.03 -2.44
N GLU A 241 17.78 0.12 -3.26
CA GLU A 241 17.09 -1.04 -3.84
C GLU A 241 17.98 -1.90 -4.74
N GLN A 242 19.01 -1.31 -5.35
CA GLN A 242 19.95 -1.99 -6.24
C GLN A 242 21.16 -2.59 -5.50
N GLY A 243 21.19 -2.52 -4.16
CA GLY A 243 22.32 -3.03 -3.37
C GLY A 243 23.55 -2.12 -3.36
N ASN A 244 23.44 -0.88 -3.85
CA ASN A 244 24.53 0.09 -3.77
C ASN A 244 24.47 0.87 -2.46
N LEU A 245 25.64 1.21 -1.93
CA LEU A 245 25.82 2.18 -0.87
C LEU A 245 25.32 3.54 -1.37
N CYS A 246 24.23 4.00 -0.77
CA CYS A 246 23.48 5.18 -1.15
C CYS A 246 22.97 5.83 0.13
N THR A 247 23.76 6.74 0.68
CA THR A 247 23.49 7.36 1.99
C THR A 247 23.99 8.79 2.05
N ARG A 248 23.74 9.46 3.17
CA ARG A 248 24.10 10.86 3.42
C ARG A 248 24.87 10.98 4.73
N PRO A 249 25.73 11.99 4.91
CA PRO A 249 26.47 12.19 6.16
C PRO A 249 25.60 12.13 7.41
N TRP A 250 24.47 12.85 7.43
CA TRP A 250 23.53 12.84 8.56
C TRP A 250 22.86 11.48 8.82
N ALA A 251 22.68 10.66 7.78
CA ALA A 251 22.05 9.34 7.93
C ALA A 251 23.00 8.36 8.63
N VAL A 252 24.31 8.55 8.48
CA VAL A 252 25.32 7.79 9.21
C VAL A 252 25.19 8.02 10.73
N HIS A 253 24.88 9.24 11.16
CA HIS A 253 24.62 9.50 12.59
C HIS A 253 23.43 8.70 13.11
N LEU A 254 22.34 8.61 12.33
CA LEU A 254 21.16 7.80 12.69
C LEU A 254 21.47 6.31 12.72
N VAL A 255 22.32 5.82 11.81
CA VAL A 255 22.79 4.43 11.83
C VAL A 255 23.52 4.14 13.15
N ILE A 256 24.41 5.03 13.57
CA ILE A 256 25.11 4.88 14.87
C ILE A 256 24.09 4.90 16.01
N ASP A 257 23.12 5.81 16.01
CA ASP A 257 22.09 5.88 17.04
C ASP A 257 21.30 4.57 17.15
N LEU A 258 20.94 3.97 16.00
CA LEU A 258 20.26 2.68 15.93
C LEU A 258 21.14 1.51 16.41
N LEU A 259 22.43 1.51 16.04
CA LEU A 259 23.38 0.48 16.49
C LEU A 259 23.55 0.52 18.01
N MET A 260 23.59 1.72 18.61
CA MET A 260 23.79 1.90 20.04
C MET A 260 22.61 1.44 20.90
N VAL A 261 21.41 1.36 20.33
CA VAL A 261 20.20 0.86 21.02
C VAL A 261 19.89 -0.59 20.68
N ASP A 262 20.76 -1.27 19.94
CA ASP A 262 20.55 -2.67 19.55
C ASP A 262 21.32 -3.63 20.47
N ASP A 263 20.56 -4.50 21.16
CA ASP A 263 21.12 -5.51 22.07
C ASP A 263 22.02 -6.54 21.37
N GLN A 264 22.00 -6.60 20.03
CA GLN A 264 22.81 -7.48 19.19
C GLN A 264 23.75 -6.69 18.27
N LEU A 265 24.25 -5.53 18.74
CA LEU A 265 25.14 -4.62 18.01
C LEU A 265 26.25 -5.36 17.26
N GLU A 266 27.01 -6.24 17.90
CA GLU A 266 28.13 -6.96 17.27
C GLU A 266 27.67 -7.81 16.08
N ALA A 267 26.56 -8.54 16.24
CA ALA A 267 26.01 -9.40 15.19
C ALA A 267 25.45 -8.57 14.02
N LEU A 268 24.81 -7.43 14.31
CA LEU A 268 24.32 -6.50 13.30
C LEU A 268 25.49 -5.84 12.54
N LEU A 269 26.50 -5.37 13.27
CA LEU A 269 27.70 -4.78 12.68
C LEU A 269 28.46 -5.79 11.82
N GLY A 270 28.56 -7.05 12.26
CA GLY A 270 29.15 -8.14 11.48
C GLY A 270 28.44 -8.42 10.15
N LYS A 271 27.15 -8.05 10.02
CA LYS A 271 26.41 -8.12 8.74
C LYS A 271 26.57 -6.85 7.90
N ILE A 272 26.57 -5.68 8.54
CA ILE A 272 26.56 -4.39 7.85
C ILE A 272 27.95 -3.96 7.39
N ALA A 273 29.01 -4.18 8.18
CA ALA A 273 30.36 -3.75 7.80
C ALA A 273 30.86 -4.41 6.49
N PRO A 274 30.72 -5.73 6.27
CA PRO A 274 31.07 -6.34 4.97
C PRO A 274 30.21 -5.82 3.81
N LEU A 275 28.95 -5.51 4.08
CA LEU A 275 28.03 -4.96 3.08
C LEU A 275 28.48 -3.56 2.64
N ILE A 276 28.84 -2.69 3.59
CA ILE A 276 29.41 -1.37 3.27
C ILE A 276 30.72 -1.56 2.50
N ALA A 277 31.63 -2.44 2.92
CA ALA A 277 32.92 -2.61 2.26
C ALA A 277 32.80 -3.09 0.80
N SER A 278 31.83 -3.96 0.51
CA SER A 278 31.67 -4.61 -0.81
C SER A 278 30.73 -3.89 -1.78
N SER A 279 29.85 -3.00 -1.31
CA SER A 279 28.82 -2.37 -2.16
C SER A 279 29.38 -1.30 -3.09
N GLY A 280 28.86 -1.15 -4.31
CA GLY A 280 29.16 0.02 -5.15
C GLY A 280 28.66 1.33 -4.52
N TRP A 281 29.31 2.47 -4.79
CA TRP A 281 28.77 3.78 -4.38
C TRP A 281 27.81 4.30 -5.45
N LEU A 282 26.60 4.69 -5.02
CA LEU A 282 25.66 5.46 -5.83
C LEU A 282 25.16 6.63 -5.01
N ALA A 283 25.43 7.85 -5.45
CA ALA A 283 25.03 9.03 -4.70
C ALA A 283 23.49 9.13 -4.62
N PRO A 284 22.92 9.49 -3.46
CA PRO A 284 21.48 9.61 -3.29
C PRO A 284 20.93 10.77 -4.13
N TYR A 285 19.72 10.58 -4.66
CA TYR A 285 18.99 11.62 -5.38
C TYR A 285 18.74 12.84 -4.47
N GLY A 286 18.77 14.03 -5.07
CA GLY A 286 18.50 15.31 -4.40
C GLY A 286 19.76 16.11 -4.08
N SER A 287 19.56 17.41 -3.84
CA SER A 287 20.63 18.37 -3.55
C SER A 287 20.75 18.66 -2.05
N PRO A 288 21.97 18.83 -1.50
CA PRO A 288 23.25 18.55 -2.13
C PRO A 288 23.46 17.04 -2.30
N THR A 289 24.18 16.64 -3.35
CA THR A 289 24.55 15.25 -3.62
C THR A 289 25.91 14.97 -2.98
N PRO A 290 25.98 14.14 -1.92
CA PRO A 290 27.24 13.89 -1.24
C PRO A 290 28.17 13.00 -2.09
N THR A 291 29.46 13.10 -1.84
CA THR A 291 30.48 12.16 -2.31
C THR A 291 30.65 11.01 -1.31
N PHE A 292 31.26 9.91 -1.75
CA PHE A 292 31.65 8.82 -0.85
C PHE A 292 32.56 9.33 0.28
N ASN A 293 33.54 10.17 -0.05
CA ASN A 293 34.52 10.69 0.93
C ASN A 293 33.86 11.53 2.02
N GLU A 294 32.84 12.33 1.70
CA GLU A 294 32.10 13.11 2.70
C GLU A 294 31.32 12.19 3.65
N VAL A 295 30.72 11.11 3.14
CA VAL A 295 30.03 10.12 3.97
C VAL A 295 31.02 9.32 4.81
N ALA A 296 32.15 8.88 4.23
CA ALA A 296 33.19 8.17 4.94
C ALA A 296 33.80 9.04 6.06
N ALA A 297 34.03 10.32 5.81
CA ALA A 297 34.47 11.27 6.83
C ALA A 297 33.44 11.41 7.98
N ALA A 298 32.15 11.45 7.66
CA ALA A 298 31.10 11.44 8.67
C ALA A 298 31.13 10.14 9.49
N ALA A 299 31.27 8.98 8.84
CA ALA A 299 31.41 7.69 9.51
C ALA A 299 32.60 7.67 10.47
N SER A 300 33.78 8.11 10.03
CA SER A 300 34.98 8.22 10.87
C SER A 300 34.78 9.18 12.05
N SER A 301 34.10 10.31 11.84
CA SER A 301 33.84 11.27 12.91
C SER A 301 32.94 10.73 14.02
N THR A 302 32.10 9.73 13.69
CA THR A 302 31.17 9.11 14.63
C THR A 302 31.70 7.86 15.33
N THR A 303 32.85 7.32 14.92
CA THR A 303 33.40 6.06 15.45
C THR A 303 33.55 6.07 16.96
N SER A 304 33.96 7.20 17.56
CA SER A 304 34.20 7.31 19.01
C SER A 304 32.96 7.01 19.85
N ARG A 305 31.76 7.15 19.27
CA ARG A 305 30.46 6.85 19.89
C ARG A 305 30.22 5.35 20.06
N LEU A 306 30.86 4.51 19.23
CA LEU A 306 30.73 3.07 19.29
C LEU A 306 31.58 2.47 20.45
N PRO A 307 31.13 1.35 21.03
CA PRO A 307 31.94 0.53 21.94
C PRO A 307 33.28 0.13 21.28
N ALA A 308 34.34 -0.04 22.09
CA ALA A 308 35.71 -0.22 21.58
C ALA A 308 35.86 -1.39 20.58
N ASN A 309 35.22 -2.52 20.86
CA ASN A 309 35.12 -3.71 20.01
C ASN A 309 34.43 -3.48 18.66
N ALA A 310 33.60 -2.45 18.54
CA ALA A 310 32.85 -2.11 17.32
C ALA A 310 33.54 -1.04 16.45
N ARG A 311 34.55 -0.33 16.98
CA ARG A 311 35.20 0.80 16.30
C ARG A 311 35.98 0.37 15.06
N GLU A 312 36.84 -0.63 15.20
CA GLU A 312 37.69 -1.08 14.10
C GLU A 312 36.88 -1.67 12.93
N PRO A 313 35.91 -2.59 13.13
CA PRO A 313 35.08 -3.10 12.03
C PRO A 313 34.33 -1.98 11.31
N TRP A 314 33.83 -0.99 12.05
CA TRP A 314 33.17 0.17 11.48
C TRP A 314 34.11 1.02 10.63
N GLU A 315 35.28 1.42 11.15
CA GLU A 315 36.25 2.23 10.38
C GLU A 315 36.74 1.52 9.13
N GLN A 316 37.03 0.21 9.22
CA GLN A 316 37.51 -0.57 8.08
C GLN A 316 36.47 -0.66 6.97
N ALA A 317 35.18 -0.71 7.32
CA ALA A 317 34.09 -0.80 6.35
C ALA A 317 34.04 0.40 5.37
N TRP A 318 34.52 1.56 5.81
CA TRP A 318 34.48 2.82 5.04
C TRP A 318 35.80 3.14 4.32
N LYS A 319 36.83 2.30 4.44
CA LYS A 319 38.09 2.49 3.72
C LYS A 319 37.96 1.95 2.30
N ARG A 320 38.08 2.83 1.31
CA ARG A 320 38.10 2.51 -0.12
C ARG A 320 39.16 3.35 -0.82
#